data_AF-A0A2R3Z5R7-F1
#
_entry.id   AF-A0A2R3Z5R7-F1
#
_cell.length_a   1.000
_cell.length_b   1.000
_cell.length_c   1.000
_cell.angle_alpha   90.00
_cell.angle_beta   90.00
_cell.angle_gamma   90.00
#
_symmetry.space_group_name_H-M   'P 1'
#
loop_
_entity.id
_entity.type
_entity.pdbx_description
1 polymer ?
#
loop_
_entity_poly.entity_id
_entity_poly.type
_entity_poly.pdbx_seq_one_letter_code
_entity_poly.pdbx_strand_id
1 'polypeptide(L)'
;MSKNLFSLHLFLGVVLSISVQGIAQENVKTLYPTDSIVSRYHNDWTQKHYQGRIQAFEKDPLSFDEIVFIGNSITEKGGDWAEKFEMDDIRNRGISGDLSDGVLKRLAEPIHFKPRAVFLLIGINDLFNMYHDVENRHNLKYDRIVPSVEYIANNILKIAKEISAKSPSTKVYVRTVLPTRREFLMDDIAHLNDLIQRNEKEGFYTVIDLYSEFVDKDGMMIRDFTVDGVHLTEEGYSHWVSVEKSILELLQ
;
A
#
# COMPACT_ATOMS: atom_id res chain seq x y z
N MET A 1 28.87 61.90 50.69
CA MET A 1 28.61 60.51 51.10
C MET A 1 27.12 60.21 50.91
N SER A 2 26.72 59.60 49.79
CA SER A 2 25.53 58.73 49.70
C SER A 2 25.41 58.09 48.30
N LYS A 3 25.76 56.80 48.29
CA LYS A 3 25.32 55.66 47.45
C LYS A 3 24.42 55.95 46.23
N ASN A 4 24.94 55.65 45.03
CA ASN A 4 24.13 55.27 43.87
C ASN A 4 24.00 53.73 43.85
N LEU A 5 22.76 53.23 43.89
CA LEU A 5 22.41 51.83 43.63
C LEU A 5 22.43 51.59 42.11
N PHE A 6 23.27 50.67 41.63
CA PHE A 6 23.09 50.04 40.34
C PHE A 6 22.20 48.80 40.52
N SER A 7 21.00 48.83 39.94
CA SER A 7 20.12 47.68 39.85
C SER A 7 20.50 46.87 38.60
N LEU A 8 21.04 45.67 38.81
CA LEU A 8 21.36 44.72 37.75
C LEU A 8 20.10 43.87 37.48
N HIS A 9 19.36 44.18 36.42
CA HIS A 9 18.29 43.29 35.96
C HIS A 9 18.88 42.22 35.05
N LEU A 10 19.01 41.01 35.60
CA LEU A 10 19.38 39.79 34.90
C LEU A 10 18.21 39.39 33.98
N PHE A 11 18.35 39.60 32.67
CA PHE A 11 17.42 39.02 31.70
C PHE A 11 17.68 37.51 31.62
N LEU A 12 16.85 36.72 32.28
CA LEU A 12 16.82 35.27 32.13
C LEU A 12 16.15 34.96 30.77
N GLY A 13 16.96 34.86 29.72
CA GLY A 13 16.48 34.37 28.44
C GLY A 13 16.12 32.89 28.56
N VAL A 14 14.83 32.59 28.67
CA VAL A 14 14.30 31.24 28.47
C VAL A 14 14.44 30.93 26.98
N VAL A 15 15.52 30.26 26.61
CA VAL A 15 15.63 29.64 25.29
C VAL A 15 14.72 28.41 25.33
N LEU A 16 13.54 28.52 24.74
CA LEU A 16 12.68 27.38 24.42
C LEU A 16 13.44 26.52 23.42
N SER A 17 14.13 25.50 23.92
CA SER A 17 14.64 24.40 23.11
C SER A 17 13.45 23.59 22.60
N ILE A 18 12.88 24.01 21.48
CA ILE A 18 11.98 23.16 20.71
C ILE A 18 12.83 21.95 20.28
N SER A 19 12.52 20.78 20.84
CA SER A 19 13.28 19.56 20.54
C SER A 19 13.15 19.25 19.05
N VAL A 20 14.28 19.01 18.38
CA VAL A 20 14.33 18.63 16.96
C VAL A 20 13.43 17.41 16.68
N GLN A 21 13.24 16.55 17.68
CA GLN A 21 12.32 15.41 17.65
C GLN A 21 10.85 15.83 17.47
N GLY A 22 10.39 16.92 18.11
CA GLY A 22 9.00 17.39 17.98
C GLY A 22 8.70 17.95 16.58
N ILE A 23 9.65 18.68 15.99
CA ILE A 23 9.52 19.24 14.62
C ILE A 23 9.56 18.13 13.56
N ALA A 24 10.42 17.12 13.75
CA ALA A 24 10.47 15.95 12.86
C ALA A 24 9.15 15.14 12.92
N GLN A 25 8.58 14.97 14.11
CA GLN A 25 7.34 14.22 14.30
C GLN A 25 6.10 14.97 13.77
N GLU A 26 6.02 16.30 13.91
CA GLU A 26 4.97 17.11 13.27
C GLU A 26 5.02 17.03 11.75
N ASN A 27 6.22 17.02 11.14
CA ASN A 27 6.37 16.90 9.69
C ASN A 27 5.91 15.53 9.16
N VAL A 28 6.20 14.45 9.88
CA VAL A 28 5.80 13.09 9.47
C VAL A 28 4.29 12.91 9.49
N LYS A 29 3.57 13.54 10.44
CA LYS A 29 2.11 13.48 10.51
C LYS A 29 1.42 14.02 9.26
N THR A 30 2.01 15.01 8.60
CA THR A 30 1.46 15.59 7.37
C THR A 30 1.49 14.66 6.16
N LEU A 31 2.20 13.54 6.26
CA LEU A 31 2.30 12.53 5.19
C LEU A 31 1.07 11.63 5.09
N TYR A 32 0.21 11.64 6.10
CA TYR A 32 -0.92 10.71 6.19
C TYR A 32 -2.24 11.39 5.82
N PRO A 33 -3.10 10.73 5.03
CA PRO A 33 -4.39 11.31 4.66
C PRO A 33 -5.28 11.48 5.89
N THR A 34 -5.86 12.66 6.03
CA THR A 34 -6.81 13.01 7.10
C THR A 34 -8.27 12.88 6.67
N ASP A 35 -8.53 12.73 5.37
CA ASP A 35 -9.88 12.64 4.82
C ASP A 35 -10.57 11.41 5.38
N SER A 36 -11.80 11.59 5.87
CA SER A 36 -12.58 10.48 6.40
C SER A 36 -13.05 9.54 5.29
N ILE A 37 -13.26 10.07 4.08
CA ILE A 37 -13.64 9.35 2.87
C ILE A 37 -12.54 9.53 1.83
N VAL A 38 -11.76 8.46 1.61
CA VAL A 38 -10.64 8.47 0.65
C VAL A 38 -11.03 7.99 -0.75
N SER A 39 -12.08 7.16 -0.83
CA SER A 39 -12.72 6.74 -2.08
C SER A 39 -14.22 6.57 -1.86
N ARG A 40 -15.01 6.99 -2.84
CA ARG A 40 -16.47 6.79 -2.89
C ARG A 40 -16.88 5.32 -2.97
N TYR A 41 -15.95 4.46 -3.38
CA TYR A 41 -16.13 3.03 -3.52
C TYR A 41 -15.81 2.26 -2.22
N HIS A 42 -15.21 2.90 -1.21
CA HIS A 42 -15.08 2.29 0.11
C HIS A 42 -16.45 2.25 0.81
N ASN A 43 -16.84 1.06 1.26
CA ASN A 43 -17.90 0.89 2.26
C ASN A 43 -17.50 1.41 3.64
N ASP A 44 -18.50 1.64 4.47
CA ASP A 44 -18.38 2.16 5.83
C ASP A 44 -17.38 1.37 6.70
N TRP A 45 -17.32 0.05 6.56
CA TRP A 45 -16.30 -0.77 7.23
C TRP A 45 -14.89 -0.48 6.68
N THR A 46 -14.71 -0.48 5.36
CA THR A 46 -13.40 -0.23 4.72
C THR A 46 -12.88 1.18 5.00
N GLN A 47 -13.74 2.20 5.06
CA GLN A 47 -13.35 3.56 5.44
C GLN A 47 -12.78 3.59 6.86
N LYS A 48 -13.45 2.91 7.81
CA LYS A 48 -12.98 2.82 9.20
C LYS A 48 -11.68 2.02 9.32
N HIS A 49 -11.59 0.87 8.64
CA HIS A 49 -10.38 0.04 8.65
C HIS A 49 -9.19 0.78 8.04
N TYR A 50 -9.39 1.46 6.91
CA TYR A 50 -8.39 2.30 6.25
C TYR A 50 -7.83 3.34 7.22
N GLN A 51 -8.68 4.10 7.91
CA GLN A 51 -8.24 5.08 8.91
C GLN A 51 -7.44 4.44 10.04
N GLY A 52 -7.87 3.28 10.54
CA GLY A 52 -7.15 2.53 11.57
C GLY A 52 -5.75 2.12 11.12
N ARG A 53 -5.59 1.67 9.87
CA ARG A 53 -4.29 1.32 9.28
C ARG A 53 -3.40 2.54 9.07
N ILE A 54 -3.96 3.66 8.59
CA ILE A 54 -3.22 4.93 8.47
C ILE A 54 -2.69 5.39 9.83
N GLN A 55 -3.49 5.31 10.90
CA GLN A 55 -3.03 5.63 12.25
C GLN A 55 -1.95 4.67 12.77
N ALA A 56 -1.98 3.40 12.35
CA ALA A 56 -0.93 2.45 12.67
C ALA A 56 0.37 2.81 11.94
N PHE A 57 0.32 3.18 10.66
CA PHE A 57 1.48 3.67 9.90
C PHE A 57 2.04 4.96 10.48
N GLU A 58 1.18 5.91 10.92
CA GLU A 58 1.64 7.13 11.60
C GLU A 58 2.45 6.85 12.87
N LYS A 59 2.09 5.81 13.63
CA LYS A 59 2.80 5.40 14.85
C LYS A 59 4.08 4.62 14.57
N ASP A 60 4.18 4.00 13.39
CA ASP A 60 5.30 3.18 12.96
C ASP A 60 5.67 3.56 11.50
N PRO A 61 6.19 4.79 11.30
CA PRO A 61 6.45 5.33 9.97
C PRO A 61 7.52 4.51 9.24
N LEU A 62 7.60 4.70 7.93
CA LEU A 62 8.74 4.22 7.15
C LEU A 62 10.04 4.93 7.57
N SER A 63 11.14 4.31 7.21
CA SER A 63 12.48 4.88 7.19
C SER A 63 12.99 4.96 5.75
N PHE A 64 14.07 5.72 5.54
CA PHE A 64 14.73 5.76 4.24
C PHE A 64 15.35 4.41 3.90
N ASP A 65 15.41 4.11 2.60
CA ASP A 65 16.09 2.92 2.06
C ASP A 65 15.47 1.56 2.48
N GLU A 66 14.24 1.54 2.97
CA GLU A 66 13.48 0.30 3.22
C GLU A 66 12.88 -0.28 1.91
N ILE A 67 12.36 -1.51 1.98
CA ILE A 67 11.50 -2.11 0.96
C ILE A 67 10.04 -2.00 1.43
N VAL A 68 9.13 -1.57 0.54
CA VAL A 68 7.73 -1.32 0.94
C VAL A 68 6.77 -2.12 0.09
N PHE A 69 5.94 -2.92 0.75
CA PHE A 69 4.86 -3.66 0.10
C PHE A 69 3.54 -2.90 0.26
N ILE A 70 3.02 -2.35 -0.82
CA ILE A 70 1.78 -1.58 -0.86
C ILE A 70 0.68 -2.44 -1.48
N GLY A 71 -0.49 -2.49 -0.85
CA GLY A 71 -1.63 -3.17 -1.45
C GLY A 71 -2.86 -3.25 -0.56
N ASN A 72 -3.67 -4.26 -0.81
CA ASN A 72 -4.94 -4.49 -0.13
C ASN A 72 -4.85 -5.54 1.00
N SER A 73 -5.94 -6.29 1.24
CA SER A 73 -6.02 -7.35 2.26
C SER A 73 -5.02 -8.47 2.02
N ILE A 74 -4.70 -8.79 0.77
CA ILE A 74 -3.74 -9.85 0.43
C ILE A 74 -2.35 -9.44 0.91
N THR A 75 -1.98 -8.17 0.74
CA THR A 75 -0.72 -7.62 1.27
C THR A 75 -0.76 -7.48 2.80
N GLU A 76 -1.86 -7.01 3.37
CA GLU A 76 -1.99 -6.83 4.83
C GLU A 76 -1.86 -8.17 5.57
N LYS A 77 -2.57 -9.20 5.10
CA LYS A 77 -2.61 -10.53 5.72
C LYS A 77 -1.31 -11.32 5.58
N GLY A 78 -0.37 -10.87 4.74
CA GLY A 78 1.00 -11.39 4.75
C GLY A 78 1.75 -11.11 6.06
N GLY A 79 1.23 -10.24 6.92
CA GLY A 79 1.78 -10.01 8.26
C GLY A 79 3.17 -9.37 8.19
N ASP A 80 4.12 -9.99 8.88
CA ASP A 80 5.52 -9.58 8.86
C ASP A 80 6.22 -10.11 7.61
N TRP A 81 6.30 -9.26 6.58
CA TRP A 81 7.01 -9.60 5.35
C TRP A 81 8.53 -9.67 5.56
N ALA A 82 9.07 -8.95 6.53
CA ALA A 82 10.49 -8.97 6.87
C ALA A 82 10.87 -10.37 7.38
N GLU A 83 10.09 -10.90 8.32
CA GLU A 83 10.23 -12.28 8.82
C GLU A 83 10.10 -13.31 7.70
N LYS A 84 9.08 -13.19 6.84
CA LYS A 84 8.81 -14.16 5.76
C LYS A 84 9.94 -14.24 4.72
N PHE A 85 10.60 -13.13 4.41
CA PHE A 85 11.71 -13.08 3.46
C PHE A 85 13.09 -13.20 4.12
N GLU A 86 13.17 -13.32 5.44
CA GLU A 86 14.43 -13.34 6.19
C GLU A 86 15.27 -12.08 5.94
N MET A 87 14.60 -10.91 5.90
CA MET A 87 15.19 -9.59 5.67
C MET A 87 14.71 -8.62 6.74
N ASP A 88 15.51 -7.61 7.09
CA ASP A 88 15.20 -6.72 8.23
C ASP A 88 14.34 -5.50 7.86
N ASP A 89 14.20 -5.16 6.58
CA ASP A 89 13.75 -3.84 6.12
C ASP A 89 12.52 -3.85 5.21
N ILE A 90 11.68 -4.89 5.28
CA ILE A 90 10.44 -4.97 4.50
C ILE A 90 9.24 -4.50 5.32
N ARG A 91 8.53 -3.50 4.80
CA ARG A 91 7.43 -2.83 5.51
C ARG A 91 6.09 -3.11 4.85
N ASN A 92 5.16 -3.61 5.66
CA ASN A 92 3.80 -3.87 5.24
C ASN A 92 2.98 -2.56 5.22
N ARG A 93 2.58 -2.13 4.01
CA ARG A 93 1.64 -1.03 3.77
C ARG A 93 0.37 -1.52 3.06
N GLY A 94 -0.04 -2.73 3.41
CA GLY A 94 -1.33 -3.33 3.05
C GLY A 94 -2.50 -2.82 3.91
N ILE A 95 -3.64 -2.60 3.27
CA ILE A 95 -4.90 -2.21 3.92
C ILE A 95 -6.07 -3.04 3.36
N SER A 96 -6.78 -3.76 4.22
CA SER A 96 -7.86 -4.64 3.83
C SER A 96 -9.04 -3.86 3.26
N GLY A 97 -9.50 -4.31 2.09
CA GLY A 97 -10.54 -3.62 1.32
C GLY A 97 -10.07 -2.37 0.58
N ASP A 98 -8.77 -2.04 0.62
CA ASP A 98 -8.25 -0.88 -0.11
C ASP A 98 -8.37 -1.05 -1.62
N LEU A 99 -8.51 0.08 -2.28
CA LEU A 99 -8.75 0.24 -3.71
C LEU A 99 -7.59 1.00 -4.35
N SER A 100 -7.52 0.98 -5.67
CA SER A 100 -6.53 1.77 -6.41
C SER A 100 -6.59 3.28 -6.06
N ASP A 101 -7.80 3.81 -5.84
CA ASP A 101 -8.01 5.19 -5.37
C ASP A 101 -7.47 5.45 -3.96
N GLY A 102 -7.66 4.50 -3.04
CA GLY A 102 -7.19 4.64 -1.67
C GLY A 102 -5.67 4.66 -1.62
N VAL A 103 -5.00 3.81 -2.40
CA VAL A 103 -3.54 3.84 -2.56
C VAL A 103 -3.05 5.21 -3.05
N LEU A 104 -3.69 5.81 -4.06
CA LEU A 104 -3.35 7.15 -4.56
C LEU A 104 -3.39 8.23 -3.45
N LYS A 105 -4.26 8.07 -2.44
CA LYS A 105 -4.40 9.04 -1.34
C LYS A 105 -3.33 8.94 -0.26
N ARG A 106 -2.52 7.89 -0.27
CA ARG A 106 -1.50 7.61 0.77
C ARG A 106 -0.08 7.46 0.23
N LEU A 107 0.20 8.05 -0.93
CA LEU A 107 1.54 8.00 -1.54
C LEU A 107 2.56 8.93 -0.90
N ALA A 108 2.13 9.91 -0.09
CA ALA A 108 3.05 10.91 0.44
C ALA A 108 4.11 10.31 1.37
N GLU A 109 3.75 9.30 2.18
CA GLU A 109 4.70 8.57 3.04
C GLU A 109 5.81 7.87 2.22
N PRO A 110 5.53 6.92 1.31
CA PRO A 110 6.59 6.26 0.54
C PRO A 110 7.36 7.24 -0.36
N ILE A 111 6.73 8.29 -0.89
CA ILE A 111 7.46 9.32 -1.66
C ILE A 111 8.45 10.10 -0.78
N HIS A 112 8.06 10.43 0.46
CA HIS A 112 8.92 11.16 1.39
C HIS A 112 10.14 10.35 1.79
N PHE A 113 9.91 9.09 2.19
CA PHE A 113 10.96 8.21 2.70
C PHE A 113 11.79 7.55 1.61
N LYS A 114 11.41 7.64 0.33
CA LYS A 114 12.24 7.19 -0.81
C LYS A 114 12.81 5.77 -0.60
N PRO A 115 11.94 4.76 -0.42
CA PRO A 115 12.38 3.39 -0.22
C PRO A 115 13.23 2.91 -1.40
N ARG A 116 14.11 1.94 -1.16
CA ARG A 116 14.91 1.33 -2.24
C ARG A 116 14.02 0.68 -3.29
N ALA A 117 12.91 0.09 -2.84
CA ALA A 117 11.91 -0.51 -3.71
C ALA A 117 10.49 -0.41 -3.14
N VAL A 118 9.51 -0.27 -4.03
CA VAL A 118 8.08 -0.43 -3.75
C VAL A 118 7.55 -1.58 -4.58
N PHE A 119 6.81 -2.47 -3.94
CA PHE A 119 6.07 -3.53 -4.60
C PHE A 119 4.56 -3.31 -4.43
N LEU A 120 3.84 -3.17 -5.54
CA LEU A 120 2.42 -2.86 -5.58
C LEU A 120 1.60 -4.08 -6.01
N LEU A 121 0.57 -4.44 -5.23
CA LEU A 121 -0.52 -5.34 -5.64
C LEU A 121 -1.87 -4.71 -5.25
N ILE A 122 -2.64 -4.28 -6.25
CA ILE A 122 -3.94 -3.61 -6.04
C ILE A 122 -4.88 -3.87 -7.23
N GLY A 123 -6.18 -3.59 -7.09
CA GLY A 123 -7.16 -3.66 -8.17
C GLY A 123 -8.29 -4.68 -7.97
N ILE A 124 -8.04 -5.77 -7.21
CA ILE A 124 -9.07 -6.82 -7.04
C ILE A 124 -10.35 -6.32 -6.36
N ASN A 125 -10.22 -5.40 -5.39
CA ASN A 125 -11.39 -4.83 -4.72
C ASN A 125 -12.15 -3.85 -5.63
N ASP A 126 -11.45 -3.17 -6.55
CA ASP A 126 -12.08 -2.31 -7.54
C ASP A 126 -12.99 -3.16 -8.46
N LEU A 127 -12.49 -4.31 -8.92
CA LEU A 127 -13.24 -5.30 -9.72
C LEU A 127 -14.39 -5.96 -8.95
N PHE A 128 -14.23 -6.15 -7.64
CA PHE A 128 -15.22 -6.80 -6.80
C PHE A 128 -16.29 -5.87 -6.22
N ASN A 129 -16.15 -4.55 -6.38
CA ASN A 129 -16.90 -3.55 -5.61
C ASN A 129 -18.44 -3.73 -5.66
N MET A 130 -19.03 -4.21 -6.76
CA MET A 130 -20.49 -4.46 -6.82
C MET A 130 -20.97 -5.73 -6.11
N TYR A 131 -20.06 -6.63 -5.74
CA TYR A 131 -20.39 -8.01 -5.37
C TYR A 131 -20.30 -8.29 -3.86
N HIS A 132 -20.16 -7.27 -3.01
CA HIS A 132 -20.13 -7.45 -1.55
C HIS A 132 -21.43 -8.05 -0.97
N ASP A 133 -22.57 -7.93 -1.65
CA ASP A 133 -23.82 -8.56 -1.24
C ASP A 133 -23.77 -10.10 -1.34
N VAL A 134 -22.91 -10.64 -2.21
CA VAL A 134 -22.73 -12.09 -2.39
C VAL A 134 -22.05 -12.73 -1.17
N GLU A 135 -21.40 -11.93 -0.32
CA GLU A 135 -20.73 -12.39 0.91
C GLU A 135 -21.57 -12.26 2.18
N ASN A 136 -22.90 -12.20 2.08
CA ASN A 136 -23.81 -12.02 3.23
C ASN A 136 -23.57 -10.73 4.04
N ARG A 137 -22.92 -9.71 3.45
CA ARG A 137 -22.71 -8.40 4.08
C ARG A 137 -23.87 -7.46 3.78
N HIS A 138 -25.05 -7.79 4.29
CA HIS A 138 -26.23 -6.95 4.13
C HIS A 138 -26.03 -5.57 4.81
N ASN A 139 -26.46 -4.50 4.13
CA ASN A 139 -26.53 -3.10 4.61
C ASN A 139 -25.27 -2.22 4.56
N LEU A 140 -24.22 -2.61 3.84
CA LEU A 140 -23.06 -1.73 3.60
C LEU A 140 -23.45 -0.51 2.73
N LYS A 141 -23.01 0.69 3.13
CA LYS A 141 -23.30 1.97 2.43
C LYS A 141 -22.09 2.46 1.63
N TYR A 142 -22.21 2.50 0.30
CA TYR A 142 -21.20 2.99 -0.63
C TYR A 142 -21.76 3.04 -2.06
N ASP A 143 -20.98 3.60 -2.99
CA ASP A 143 -21.28 3.53 -4.41
C ASP A 143 -20.93 2.15 -4.95
N ARG A 144 -21.97 1.32 -5.11
CA ARG A 144 -21.90 -0.05 -5.66
C ARG A 144 -21.71 -0.01 -7.16
N ILE A 145 -20.50 0.33 -7.59
CA ILE A 145 -20.13 0.48 -8.99
C ILE A 145 -18.76 -0.16 -9.17
N VAL A 146 -18.63 -1.08 -10.12
CA VAL A 146 -17.33 -1.53 -10.60
C VAL A 146 -16.85 -0.46 -11.60
N PRO A 147 -15.76 0.29 -11.31
CA PRO A 147 -15.17 1.15 -12.33
C PRO A 147 -14.62 0.31 -13.49
N SER A 148 -14.41 0.91 -14.66
CA SER A 148 -13.89 0.15 -15.81
C SER A 148 -12.48 -0.39 -15.54
N VAL A 149 -12.10 -1.48 -16.20
CA VAL A 149 -10.76 -2.08 -16.06
C VAL A 149 -9.66 -1.06 -16.42
N GLU A 150 -9.90 -0.22 -17.43
CA GLU A 150 -8.98 0.85 -17.83
C GLU A 150 -8.82 1.92 -16.75
N TYR A 151 -9.89 2.23 -16.00
CA TYR A 151 -9.79 3.16 -14.87
C TYR A 151 -8.83 2.63 -13.81
N ILE A 152 -8.94 1.35 -13.48
CA ILE A 152 -8.10 0.68 -12.48
C ILE A 152 -6.64 0.63 -12.97
N ALA A 153 -6.43 0.22 -14.22
CA ALA A 153 -5.11 0.20 -14.85
C ALA A 153 -4.46 1.60 -14.88
N ASN A 154 -5.24 2.64 -15.18
CA ASN A 154 -4.77 4.03 -15.18
C ASN A 154 -4.38 4.50 -13.77
N ASN A 155 -5.14 4.11 -12.73
CA ASN A 155 -4.77 4.40 -11.35
C ASN A 155 -3.46 3.70 -10.95
N ILE A 156 -3.28 2.42 -11.32
CA ILE A 156 -2.03 1.67 -11.08
C ILE A 156 -0.84 2.35 -11.78
N LEU A 157 -1.00 2.70 -13.05
CA LEU A 157 0.03 3.44 -13.81
C LEU A 157 0.34 4.78 -13.15
N LYS A 158 -0.69 5.50 -12.67
CA LYS A 158 -0.51 6.79 -11.98
C LYS A 158 0.23 6.62 -10.66
N ILE A 159 -0.09 5.59 -9.87
CA ILE A 159 0.64 5.27 -8.62
C ILE A 159 2.13 5.09 -8.92
N ALA A 160 2.44 4.21 -9.87
CA ALA A 160 3.83 3.91 -10.24
C ALA A 160 4.55 5.16 -10.77
N LYS A 161 3.90 5.92 -11.66
CA LYS A 161 4.43 7.17 -12.20
C LYS A 161 4.69 8.21 -11.13
N GLU A 162 3.79 8.38 -10.16
CA GLU A 162 3.98 9.36 -9.08
C GLU A 162 5.14 9.00 -8.17
N ILE A 163 5.29 7.71 -7.81
CA ILE A 163 6.43 7.24 -7.02
C ILE A 163 7.72 7.43 -7.81
N SER A 164 7.78 6.94 -9.05
CA SER A 164 8.96 7.05 -9.92
C SER A 164 9.39 8.51 -10.15
N ALA A 165 8.44 9.42 -10.39
CA ALA A 165 8.76 10.82 -10.67
C ALA A 165 9.21 11.60 -9.42
N LYS A 166 8.64 11.31 -8.25
CA LYS A 166 8.90 12.06 -7.01
C LYS A 166 9.97 11.39 -6.12
N SER A 167 10.26 10.12 -6.37
CA SER A 167 11.33 9.33 -5.75
C SER A 167 12.09 8.53 -6.82
N PRO A 168 12.92 9.18 -7.66
CA PRO A 168 13.57 8.54 -8.81
C PRO A 168 14.58 7.45 -8.46
N SER A 169 15.01 7.35 -7.19
CA SER A 169 15.86 6.25 -6.70
C SER A 169 15.06 5.01 -6.32
N THR A 170 13.74 5.12 -6.14
CA THR A 170 12.87 3.99 -5.78
C THR A 170 12.59 3.13 -7.00
N LYS A 171 12.98 1.86 -6.95
CA LYS A 171 12.54 0.86 -7.93
C LYS A 171 11.08 0.52 -7.69
N VAL A 172 10.24 0.61 -8.72
CA VAL A 172 8.81 0.28 -8.60
C VAL A 172 8.55 -1.05 -9.30
N TYR A 173 7.98 -1.99 -8.55
CA TYR A 173 7.50 -3.27 -9.05
C TYR A 173 5.98 -3.31 -8.97
N VAL A 174 5.32 -3.67 -10.06
CA VAL A 174 3.86 -3.88 -10.08
C VAL A 174 3.61 -5.37 -10.31
N ARG A 175 2.92 -6.00 -9.36
CA ARG A 175 2.50 -7.39 -9.46
C ARG A 175 1.19 -7.45 -10.25
N THR A 176 1.09 -8.40 -11.17
CA THR A 176 -0.20 -8.76 -11.76
C THR A 176 -1.17 -9.18 -10.66
N VAL A 177 -2.45 -8.83 -10.81
CA VAL A 177 -3.53 -9.24 -9.90
C VAL A 177 -3.65 -10.76 -9.92
N LEU A 178 -3.69 -11.37 -8.74
CA LEU A 178 -3.84 -12.82 -8.57
C LEU A 178 -5.15 -13.32 -9.20
N PRO A 179 -5.21 -14.59 -9.67
CA PRO A 179 -6.47 -15.23 -10.01
C PRO A 179 -7.37 -15.31 -8.78
N THR A 180 -8.65 -15.62 -8.98
CA THR A 180 -9.57 -15.94 -7.87
C THR A 180 -10.29 -17.25 -8.18
N ARG A 181 -11.13 -17.73 -7.27
CA ARG A 181 -12.10 -18.80 -7.54
C ARG A 181 -13.50 -18.25 -7.82
N ARG A 182 -13.57 -17.05 -8.42
CA ARG A 182 -14.79 -16.36 -8.81
C ARG A 182 -14.80 -16.17 -10.33
N GLU A 183 -15.51 -17.06 -11.02
CA GLU A 183 -15.61 -17.09 -12.49
C GLU A 183 -15.88 -15.72 -13.12
N PHE A 184 -16.80 -14.96 -12.53
CA PHE A 184 -17.19 -13.65 -13.06
C PHE A 184 -16.08 -12.59 -13.03
N LEU A 185 -14.97 -12.82 -12.33
CA LEU A 185 -13.81 -11.91 -12.31
C LEU A 185 -12.70 -12.29 -13.29
N MET A 186 -12.75 -13.48 -13.90
CA MET A 186 -11.63 -14.01 -14.68
C MET A 186 -11.25 -13.10 -15.85
N ASP A 187 -12.23 -12.68 -16.65
CA ASP A 187 -12.02 -11.84 -17.83
C ASP A 187 -11.50 -10.45 -17.44
N ASP A 188 -12.05 -9.86 -16.37
CA ASP A 188 -11.62 -8.56 -15.88
C ASP A 188 -10.20 -8.60 -15.29
N ILE A 189 -9.84 -9.67 -14.57
CA ILE A 189 -8.48 -9.88 -14.05
C ILE A 189 -7.50 -10.07 -15.23
N ALA A 190 -7.85 -10.90 -16.20
CA ALA A 190 -7.02 -11.13 -17.38
C ALA A 190 -6.80 -9.82 -18.16
N HIS A 191 -7.85 -9.04 -18.37
CA HIS A 191 -7.78 -7.74 -19.02
C HIS A 191 -6.94 -6.74 -18.23
N LEU A 192 -7.10 -6.68 -16.90
CA LEU A 192 -6.31 -5.79 -16.05
C LEU A 192 -4.82 -6.14 -16.09
N ASN A 193 -4.49 -7.43 -16.00
CA ASN A 193 -3.11 -7.93 -16.02
C ASN A 193 -2.43 -7.66 -17.35
N ASP A 194 -3.15 -7.82 -18.45
CA ASP A 194 -2.66 -7.48 -19.78
C ASP A 194 -2.40 -5.95 -19.90
N LEU A 195 -3.26 -5.09 -19.36
CA LEU A 195 -3.00 -3.65 -19.32
C LEU A 195 -1.79 -3.29 -18.44
N ILE A 196 -1.62 -3.96 -17.30
CA ILE A 196 -0.42 -3.80 -16.44
C ILE A 196 0.83 -4.17 -17.24
N GLN A 197 0.85 -5.32 -17.91
CA GLN A 197 1.99 -5.76 -18.71
C GLN A 197 2.29 -4.79 -19.86
N ARG A 198 1.27 -4.38 -20.62
CA ARG A 198 1.45 -3.42 -21.74
C ARG A 198 1.97 -2.07 -21.29
N ASN A 199 1.57 -1.60 -20.10
CA ASN A 199 1.94 -0.30 -19.57
C ASN A 199 3.37 -0.27 -18.99
N GLU A 200 4.03 -1.43 -18.83
CA GLU A 200 5.45 -1.50 -18.46
C GLU A 200 6.35 -0.72 -19.43
N LYS A 201 6.01 -0.71 -20.73
CA LYS A 201 6.74 0.03 -21.77
C LYS A 201 6.84 1.54 -21.53
N GLU A 202 5.97 2.10 -20.68
CA GLU A 202 6.02 3.51 -20.29
C GLU A 202 7.21 3.82 -19.35
N GLY A 203 7.86 2.78 -18.81
CA GLY A 203 9.14 2.89 -18.11
C GLY A 203 9.05 3.31 -16.64
N PHE A 204 7.86 3.31 -16.04
CA PHE A 204 7.66 3.73 -14.65
C PHE A 204 7.78 2.61 -13.61
N TYR A 205 7.72 1.35 -14.04
CA TYR A 205 7.82 0.17 -13.17
C TYR A 205 8.28 -1.06 -13.95
N THR A 206 8.64 -2.10 -13.21
CA THR A 206 8.87 -3.46 -13.73
C THR A 206 7.72 -4.36 -13.29
N VAL A 207 7.27 -5.25 -14.16
CA VAL A 207 6.19 -6.19 -13.87
C VAL A 207 6.73 -7.44 -13.19
N ILE A 208 5.99 -7.92 -12.19
CA ILE A 208 6.14 -9.27 -11.64
C ILE A 208 4.86 -10.04 -11.99
N ASP A 209 4.99 -11.07 -12.82
CA ASP A 209 3.86 -11.92 -13.21
C ASP A 209 3.53 -12.93 -12.12
N LEU A 210 2.90 -12.43 -11.06
CA LEU A 210 2.43 -13.25 -9.95
C LEU A 210 1.17 -14.06 -10.32
N TYR A 211 0.41 -13.66 -11.36
CA TYR A 211 -0.81 -14.37 -11.75
C TYR A 211 -0.50 -15.78 -12.24
N SER A 212 0.51 -15.91 -13.11
CA SER A 212 0.91 -17.18 -13.71
C SER A 212 1.40 -18.22 -12.70
N GLU A 213 1.90 -17.77 -11.55
CA GLU A 213 2.37 -18.63 -10.46
C GLU A 213 1.21 -19.19 -9.60
N PHE A 214 0.03 -18.55 -9.64
CA PHE A 214 -1.10 -18.89 -8.77
C PHE A 214 -2.29 -19.49 -9.50
N VAL A 215 -2.26 -19.56 -10.84
CA VAL A 215 -3.38 -20.02 -11.66
C VAL A 215 -3.32 -21.53 -11.89
N ASP A 216 -4.46 -22.21 -11.72
CA ASP A 216 -4.64 -23.61 -12.02
C ASP A 216 -5.03 -23.83 -13.49
N LYS A 217 -5.13 -25.09 -13.91
CA LYS A 217 -5.48 -25.48 -15.29
C LYS A 217 -6.87 -24.99 -15.74
N ASP A 218 -7.74 -24.61 -14.80
CA ASP A 218 -9.10 -24.15 -15.06
C ASP A 218 -9.16 -22.60 -15.06
N GLY A 219 -8.00 -21.91 -14.97
CA GLY A 219 -7.91 -20.45 -14.96
C GLY A 219 -8.20 -19.81 -13.60
N MET A 220 -8.30 -20.63 -12.54
CA MET A 220 -8.67 -20.21 -11.18
C MET A 220 -7.48 -20.19 -10.24
N MET A 221 -7.63 -19.59 -9.06
CA MET A 221 -6.58 -19.72 -8.04
C MET A 221 -6.43 -21.18 -7.61
N ILE A 222 -5.19 -21.68 -7.57
CA ILE A 222 -4.81 -23.00 -7.03
C ILE A 222 -5.50 -23.19 -5.67
N ARG A 223 -6.22 -24.31 -5.53
CA ARG A 223 -7.17 -24.51 -4.43
C ARG A 223 -6.50 -24.51 -3.06
N ASP A 224 -5.31 -25.11 -2.95
CA ASP A 224 -4.57 -25.19 -1.69
C ASP A 224 -3.94 -23.84 -1.30
N PHE A 225 -3.84 -22.91 -2.25
CA PHE A 225 -3.30 -21.57 -2.01
C PHE A 225 -4.37 -20.59 -1.52
N THR A 226 -5.65 -20.98 -1.42
CA THR A 226 -6.74 -20.07 -1.03
C THR A 226 -7.63 -20.57 0.09
N VAL A 227 -7.99 -19.68 1.01
CA VAL A 227 -8.91 -19.96 2.11
C VAL A 227 -10.37 -19.84 1.65
N ASP A 228 -10.67 -18.84 0.83
CA ASP A 228 -12.05 -18.45 0.47
C ASP A 228 -12.24 -18.18 -1.04
N GLY A 229 -11.23 -18.52 -1.85
CA GLY A 229 -11.22 -18.22 -3.27
C GLY A 229 -10.60 -16.86 -3.63
N VAL A 230 -10.15 -16.06 -2.65
CA VAL A 230 -9.48 -14.76 -2.88
C VAL A 230 -8.24 -14.62 -2.01
N HIS A 231 -8.36 -14.88 -0.71
CA HIS A 231 -7.27 -14.71 0.25
C HIS A 231 -6.40 -15.96 0.32
N LEU A 232 -5.10 -15.74 0.55
CA LEU A 232 -4.12 -16.81 0.54
C LEU A 232 -4.12 -17.62 1.84
N THR A 233 -3.77 -18.90 1.73
CA THR A 233 -3.34 -19.75 2.84
C THR A 233 -1.87 -19.46 3.18
N GLU A 234 -1.35 -20.02 4.28
CA GLU A 234 0.09 -19.96 4.56
C GLU A 234 0.93 -20.63 3.45
N GLU A 235 0.40 -21.65 2.80
CA GLU A 235 1.05 -22.28 1.64
C GLU A 235 1.10 -21.31 0.45
N GLY A 236 0.01 -20.59 0.17
CA GLY A 236 -0.01 -19.54 -0.85
C GLY A 236 0.98 -18.41 -0.55
N TYR A 237 1.11 -17.97 0.70
CA TYR A 237 2.12 -16.98 1.10
C TYR A 237 3.54 -17.53 0.99
N SER A 238 3.78 -18.79 1.37
CA SER A 238 5.09 -19.43 1.24
C SER A 238 5.51 -19.54 -0.22
N HIS A 239 4.55 -19.86 -1.11
CA HIS A 239 4.78 -19.86 -2.54
C HIS A 239 5.10 -18.46 -3.08
N TRP A 240 4.35 -17.43 -2.70
CA TRP A 240 4.68 -16.04 -3.06
C TRP A 240 6.12 -15.70 -2.70
N VAL A 241 6.53 -15.94 -1.46
CA VAL A 241 7.89 -15.67 -1.00
C VAL A 241 8.90 -16.35 -1.90
N SER A 242 8.68 -17.62 -2.27
CA SER A 242 9.59 -18.36 -3.15
C SER A 242 9.72 -17.75 -4.55
N VAL A 243 8.64 -17.20 -5.11
CA VAL A 243 8.62 -16.56 -6.44
C VAL A 243 9.46 -15.29 -6.45
N GLU A 244 9.40 -14.49 -5.38
CA GLU A 244 10.03 -13.17 -5.34
C GLU A 244 11.36 -13.13 -4.61
N LYS A 245 11.77 -14.21 -3.94
CA LYS A 245 12.98 -14.24 -3.09
C LYS A 245 14.22 -13.72 -3.83
N SER A 246 14.48 -14.22 -5.04
CA SER A 246 15.64 -13.77 -5.82
C SER A 246 15.55 -12.30 -6.26
N ILE A 247 14.35 -11.76 -6.43
CA ILE A 247 14.16 -10.34 -6.77
C ILE A 247 14.53 -9.48 -5.56
N LEU A 248 14.08 -9.87 -4.36
CA LEU A 248 14.37 -9.13 -3.13
C LEU A 248 15.84 -9.24 -2.71
N GLU A 249 16.49 -10.39 -2.90
CA GLU A 249 17.92 -10.57 -2.63
C GLU A 249 18.80 -9.64 -3.48
N LEU A 250 18.37 -9.28 -4.70
CA LEU A 250 19.06 -8.31 -5.56
C LEU A 250 18.88 -6.85 -5.11
N LEU A 251 18.06 -6.59 -4.08
CA LEU A 251 17.83 -5.28 -3.49
C LEU A 251 18.57 -5.06 -2.18
N GLN A 252 19.26 -6.10 -1.66
CA GLN A 252 20.12 -5.98 -0.47
C GLN A 252 21.30 -5.03 -0.72
#